data_AF-A0A935WYQ4-F1
#
_entry.id   AF-A0A935WYQ4-F1
#
_cell.length_a   1.000
_cell.length_b   1.000
_cell.length_c   1.000
_cell.angle_alpha   90.00
_cell.angle_beta   90.00
_cell.angle_gamma   90.00
#
_symmetry.space_group_name_H-M   'P 1'
#
loop_
_entity.id
_entity.type
_entity.pdbx_description
1 polymer ?
#
loop_
_entity_poly.entity_id
_entity_poly.type
_entity_poly.pdbx_seq_one_letter_code
_entity_poly.pdbx_strand_id
1 'polypeptide(L)'
;MMIDTQDTARHGRARKDRMTPLARLTLHLSRTTLVAITALTVIGCASGGLSARDRRNLDNATKSAEPKFLACYEQTLAVAPDVRGKIVLGFDLKTNSTAVTNAHVTSSDVHAEGLEACVVKAASEMSVASIPDGPASITYPIEFSREGTTLGAAP
;
A
#
# COMPACT_ATOMS: atom_id res chain seq x y z
N MET A 1 -21.19 -30.89 26.61
CA MET A 1 -20.53 -30.05 25.61
C MET A 1 -19.72 -29.02 26.36
N MET A 2 -18.41 -29.21 26.44
CA MET A 2 -17.48 -28.40 27.23
C MET A 2 -17.13 -27.12 26.45
N ILE A 3 -17.35 -25.98 27.09
CA ILE A 3 -16.93 -24.65 26.63
C ILE A 3 -15.51 -24.47 27.17
N ASP A 4 -14.51 -24.68 26.32
CA ASP A 4 -13.12 -24.41 26.67
C ASP A 4 -12.87 -22.90 26.58
N THR A 5 -12.84 -22.28 27.76
CA THR A 5 -12.41 -20.91 28.00
C THR A 5 -10.90 -20.97 28.22
N GLN A 6 -10.10 -20.56 27.24
CA GLN A 6 -8.67 -20.28 27.44
C GLN A 6 -8.42 -18.79 27.23
N ASP A 7 -8.23 -18.05 28.32
CA ASP A 7 -7.00 -17.91 29.10
C ASP A 7 -6.20 -16.69 28.59
N THR A 8 -6.65 -15.55 29.11
CA THR A 8 -5.98 -14.27 29.12
C THR A 8 -4.69 -14.36 29.93
N ALA A 9 -3.60 -14.73 29.26
CA ALA A 9 -2.27 -14.48 29.79
C ALA A 9 -1.31 -14.23 28.62
N ARG A 10 -0.70 -13.05 28.57
CA ARG A 10 0.75 -12.92 28.79
C ARG A 10 1.28 -11.52 28.47
N HIS A 11 2.00 -11.03 29.48
CA HIS A 11 3.30 -10.39 29.38
C HIS A 11 3.33 -8.91 29.01
N GLY A 12 3.27 -8.10 30.07
CA GLY A 12 3.99 -6.85 30.12
C GLY A 12 5.46 -7.06 29.77
N ARG A 13 5.92 -6.36 28.73
CA ARG A 13 7.36 -6.13 28.50
C ARG A 13 7.66 -4.70 28.84
N ALA A 14 8.61 -4.57 29.76
CA ALA A 14 9.25 -3.35 30.20
C ALA A 14 9.61 -2.44 29.02
N ARG A 15 9.12 -1.20 29.08
CA ARG A 15 9.65 -0.09 28.28
C ARG A 15 11.07 0.17 28.78
N LYS A 16 12.07 -0.24 27.98
CA LYS A 16 13.44 0.21 28.15
C LYS A 16 13.58 1.52 27.38
N ASP A 17 13.41 2.62 28.11
CA ASP A 17 13.66 3.98 27.64
C ASP A 17 15.07 4.07 27.05
N ARG A 18 15.17 4.23 25.72
CA ARG A 18 16.41 4.62 25.05
C ARG A 18 16.33 6.11 24.76
N MET A 19 16.88 6.88 25.69
CA MET A 19 17.33 8.25 25.46
C MET A 19 18.15 8.32 24.17
N THR A 20 17.67 9.09 23.21
CA THR A 20 18.41 9.43 22.00
C THR A 20 19.09 10.79 22.23
N PRO A 21 20.40 10.92 21.98
CA PRO A 21 21.13 12.17 22.18
C PRO A 21 20.73 13.21 21.13
N LEU A 22 20.48 14.44 21.61
CA LEU A 22 20.28 15.65 20.82
C LEU A 22 21.54 15.94 19.99
N ALA A 23 21.52 15.55 18.72
CA ALA A 23 22.58 15.87 17.77
C ALA A 23 22.29 17.22 17.08
N ARG A 24 22.98 18.23 17.61
CA ARG A 24 23.52 19.44 16.96
C ARG A 24 22.82 19.97 15.69
N LEU A 25 22.16 21.12 15.89
CA LEU A 25 21.98 22.18 14.90
C LEU A 25 23.28 22.43 14.12
N THR A 26 23.24 22.28 12.80
CA THR A 26 24.18 22.93 11.89
C THR A 26 23.38 23.92 11.04
N LEU A 27 23.44 25.19 11.42
CA LEU A 27 22.98 26.31 10.58
C LEU A 27 23.90 26.39 9.37
N HIS A 28 23.42 25.97 8.20
CA HIS A 28 24.01 26.39 6.94
C HIS A 28 23.33 27.68 6.48
N LEU A 29 24.02 28.80 6.74
CA LEU A 29 23.72 30.13 6.27
C LEU A 29 24.22 30.26 4.81
N SER A 30 23.42 29.82 3.84
CA SER A 30 23.71 30.02 2.41
C SER A 30 22.80 31.07 1.81
N ARG A 31 23.47 32.10 1.26
CA ARG A 31 23.00 33.32 0.64
C ARG A 31 21.84 33.13 -0.36
N THR A 32 20.79 33.90 -0.07
CA THR A 32 19.82 34.55 -0.95
C THR A 32 20.11 34.57 -2.45
N THR A 33 19.22 33.92 -3.21
CA THR A 33 18.82 34.35 -4.56
C THR A 33 17.30 34.49 -4.59
N LEU A 34 16.87 35.69 -4.96
CA LEU A 34 15.51 36.22 -4.91
C LEU A 34 14.86 35.91 -6.27
N VAL A 35 13.88 35.01 -6.33
CA VAL A 35 13.12 34.73 -7.57
C VAL A 35 11.62 34.67 -7.26
N ALA A 36 10.94 35.68 -7.82
CA ALA A 36 9.53 35.81 -8.20
C ALA A 36 8.45 35.04 -7.41
N ILE A 37 7.61 35.83 -6.73
CA ILE A 37 6.32 35.44 -6.15
C ILE A 37 5.34 35.17 -7.29
N THR A 38 5.20 33.91 -7.69
CA THR A 38 4.09 33.45 -8.53
C THR A 38 2.91 33.07 -7.63
N ALA A 39 1.77 33.69 -7.87
CA ALA A 39 0.53 33.47 -7.15
C ALA A 39 0.17 31.97 -7.13
N LEU A 40 0.22 31.37 -5.94
CA LEU A 40 -0.26 30.01 -5.69
C LEU A 40 -1.79 30.02 -5.78
N THR A 41 -2.31 29.73 -6.97
CA THR A 41 -3.65 29.20 -7.11
C THR A 41 -3.70 27.86 -6.39
N VAL A 42 -4.26 27.86 -5.18
CA VAL A 42 -4.70 26.66 -4.46
C VAL A 42 -5.82 26.02 -5.28
N ILE A 43 -5.44 25.22 -6.27
CA ILE A 43 -6.36 24.31 -6.93
C ILE A 43 -6.70 23.28 -5.87
N GLY A 44 -7.92 23.38 -5.33
CA GLY A 44 -8.42 22.47 -4.32
C GLY A 44 -8.30 21.05 -4.83
N CYS A 45 -7.55 20.21 -4.10
CA CYS A 45 -7.59 18.77 -4.27
C CYS A 45 -9.02 18.31 -3.97
N ALA A 46 -9.88 18.27 -5.00
CA ALA A 46 -11.10 17.49 -4.99
C ALA A 46 -10.72 16.02 -5.12
N SER A 47 -9.98 15.51 -4.13
CA SER A 47 -9.78 14.08 -3.93
C SER A 47 -11.14 13.54 -3.53
N GLY A 48 -11.85 12.90 -4.47
CA GLY A 48 -13.04 12.10 -4.22
C GLY A 48 -12.70 11.11 -3.10
N GLY A 49 -13.03 11.52 -1.88
CA GLY A 49 -12.30 11.08 -0.71
C GLY A 49 -12.92 9.83 -0.17
N LEU A 50 -12.27 8.69 -0.38
CA LEU A 50 -12.53 7.51 0.44
C LEU A 50 -12.54 7.94 1.92
N SER A 51 -13.59 7.54 2.63
CA SER A 51 -13.66 7.81 4.05
C SER A 51 -12.50 7.09 4.76
N ALA A 52 -12.14 7.55 5.96
CA ALA A 52 -11.10 6.87 6.74
C ALA A 52 -11.46 5.40 7.03
N ARG A 53 -12.75 5.05 7.03
CA ARG A 53 -13.23 3.67 7.15
C ARG A 53 -12.93 2.89 5.87
N ASP A 54 -13.23 3.45 4.71
CA ASP A 54 -13.04 2.77 3.42
C ASP A 54 -11.56 2.51 3.15
N ARG A 55 -10.68 3.46 3.46
CA ARG A 55 -9.22 3.26 3.35
C ARG A 55 -8.73 2.11 4.21
N ARG A 56 -9.18 1.99 5.46
CA ARG A 56 -8.83 0.85 6.32
C ARG A 56 -9.36 -0.48 5.77
N ASN A 57 -10.55 -0.49 5.19
CA ASN A 57 -11.11 -1.70 4.58
C ASN A 57 -10.34 -2.11 3.33
N LEU A 58 -9.92 -1.12 2.53
CA LEU A 58 -9.07 -1.30 1.38
C LEU A 58 -7.69 -1.85 1.79
N ASP A 59 -7.04 -1.24 2.78
CA ASP A 59 -5.76 -1.71 3.31
C ASP A 59 -5.86 -3.16 3.82
N ASN A 60 -6.94 -3.49 4.52
CA ASN A 60 -7.19 -4.87 4.99
C ASN A 60 -7.41 -5.85 3.82
N ALA A 61 -8.15 -5.43 2.78
CA ALA A 61 -8.35 -6.26 1.59
C ALA A 61 -7.03 -6.51 0.87
N THR A 62 -6.20 -5.47 0.69
CA THR A 62 -4.90 -5.61 0.03
C THR A 62 -3.94 -6.46 0.84
N LYS A 63 -3.91 -6.28 2.16
CA LYS A 63 -3.16 -7.14 3.07
C LYS A 63 -3.61 -8.61 3.03
N SER A 64 -4.92 -8.85 2.85
CA SER A 64 -5.43 -10.23 2.68
C SER A 64 -4.99 -10.88 1.36
N ALA A 65 -4.66 -10.06 0.35
CA ALA A 65 -4.18 -10.50 -0.96
C ALA A 65 -2.65 -10.67 -1.03
N GLU A 66 -1.91 -10.16 -0.04
CA GLU A 66 -0.45 -10.24 0.07
C GLU A 66 0.10 -11.66 -0.18
N PRO A 67 -0.48 -12.76 0.36
CA PRO A 67 0.04 -14.10 0.09
C PRO A 67 -0.06 -14.50 -1.39
N LYS A 68 -1.09 -14.03 -2.11
CA LYS A 68 -1.23 -14.29 -3.55
C LYS A 68 -0.21 -13.51 -4.36
N PHE A 69 0.06 -12.25 -3.99
CA PHE A 69 1.10 -11.46 -4.64
C PHE A 69 2.49 -12.06 -4.42
N LEU A 70 2.77 -12.53 -3.20
CA LEU A 70 4.01 -13.23 -2.88
C LEU A 70 4.14 -14.51 -3.70
N ALA A 71 3.07 -15.30 -3.84
CA ALA A 71 3.09 -16.50 -4.68
C ALA A 71 3.40 -16.18 -6.16
N CYS A 72 2.86 -15.09 -6.71
CA CYS A 72 3.20 -14.62 -8.05
C CYS A 72 4.70 -14.28 -8.17
N TYR A 73 5.25 -13.63 -7.15
CA TYR A 73 6.66 -13.25 -7.11
C TYR A 73 7.59 -14.46 -6.98
N GLU A 74 7.29 -15.40 -6.10
CA GLU A 74 8.06 -16.64 -5.93
C GLU A 74 8.13 -17.47 -7.23
N GLN A 75 7.01 -17.56 -7.97
CA GLN A 75 6.99 -18.19 -9.29
C GLN A 75 7.89 -17.47 -10.29
N THR A 76 7.93 -16.14 -10.23
CA THR A 76 8.77 -15.33 -11.10
C THR A 76 10.25 -15.47 -10.73
N LEU A 77 10.60 -15.58 -9.45
CA LEU A 77 11.97 -15.79 -8.99
C LEU A 77 12.58 -17.10 -9.49
N ALA A 78 11.76 -18.12 -9.76
CA ALA A 78 12.24 -19.38 -10.35
C ALA A 78 12.81 -19.22 -11.76
N VAL A 79 12.37 -18.19 -12.51
CA VAL A 79 12.83 -17.91 -13.89
C VAL A 79 13.70 -16.66 -13.98
N ALA A 80 13.49 -15.69 -13.09
CA ALA A 80 14.21 -14.42 -13.04
C ALA A 80 14.62 -14.08 -11.58
N PRO A 81 15.71 -14.66 -11.06
CA PRO A 81 16.10 -14.53 -9.64
C PRO A 81 16.46 -13.11 -9.18
N ASP A 82 16.73 -12.21 -10.14
CA ASP A 82 17.11 -10.82 -9.88
C ASP A 82 15.95 -9.83 -10.01
N VAL A 83 14.74 -10.34 -10.28
CA VAL A 83 13.53 -9.51 -10.44
C VAL A 83 13.24 -8.74 -9.15
N ARG A 84 13.07 -7.42 -9.28
CA ARG A 84 12.81 -6.48 -8.18
C ARG A 84 12.26 -5.19 -8.74
N GLY A 85 11.61 -4.40 -7.90
CA GLY A 85 11.08 -3.09 -8.28
C GLY A 85 9.66 -2.91 -7.81
N LYS A 86 8.95 -1.99 -8.43
CA LYS A 86 7.61 -1.58 -7.99
C LYS A 86 6.59 -1.77 -9.10
N ILE A 87 5.45 -2.35 -8.74
CA ILE A 87 4.24 -2.38 -9.57
C ILE A 87 3.23 -1.46 -8.93
N VAL A 88 2.68 -0.54 -9.72
CA VAL A 88 1.58 0.32 -9.31
C VAL A 88 0.31 -0.27 -9.92
N LEU A 89 -0.52 -0.86 -9.07
CA LEU A 89 -1.77 -1.50 -9.46
C LEU A 89 -2.91 -0.48 -9.43
N GLY A 90 -3.71 -0.41 -10.49
CA GLY A 90 -4.93 0.37 -10.58
C GLY A 90 -6.17 -0.54 -10.57
N PHE A 91 -7.23 -0.13 -9.89
CA PHE A 91 -8.52 -0.82 -9.93
C PHE A 91 -9.69 0.06 -9.48
N ASP A 92 -10.91 -0.35 -9.80
CA ASP A 92 -12.13 0.38 -9.49
C ASP A 92 -13.01 -0.37 -8.50
N LEU A 93 -13.57 0.38 -7.54
CA LEU A 93 -14.65 -0.05 -6.68
C LEU A 93 -15.96 0.58 -7.17
N LYS A 94 -16.98 -0.26 -7.41
CA LYS A 94 -18.31 0.20 -7.79
C LYS A 94 -19.14 0.52 -6.54
N THR A 95 -20.03 1.51 -6.64
CA THR A 95 -21.05 1.77 -5.62
C THR A 95 -21.85 0.50 -5.35
N ASN A 96 -22.11 0.20 -4.07
CA ASN A 96 -22.86 -1.00 -3.66
C ASN A 96 -22.19 -2.34 -4.03
N SER A 97 -20.88 -2.37 -4.25
CA SER A 97 -20.13 -3.60 -4.50
C SER A 97 -18.95 -3.76 -3.55
N THR A 98 -18.71 -5.00 -3.12
CA THR A 98 -17.50 -5.38 -2.40
C THR A 98 -16.40 -5.87 -3.34
N ALA A 99 -16.72 -6.14 -4.60
CA ALA A 99 -15.78 -6.69 -5.56
C ALA A 99 -14.93 -5.60 -6.22
N VAL A 100 -13.65 -5.90 -6.40
CA VAL A 100 -12.75 -5.10 -7.23
C VAL A 100 -13.06 -5.34 -8.71
N THR A 101 -13.02 -4.28 -9.51
CA THR A 101 -13.22 -4.33 -10.98
C THR A 101 -12.10 -3.57 -11.70
N ASN A 102 -11.94 -3.80 -13.00
CA ASN A 102 -10.96 -3.08 -13.84
C ASN A 102 -9.52 -3.10 -13.28
N ALA A 103 -9.10 -4.22 -12.67
CA ALA A 103 -7.73 -4.38 -12.20
C ALA A 103 -6.75 -4.35 -13.37
N HIS A 104 -5.72 -3.50 -13.28
CA HIS A 104 -4.69 -3.33 -14.30
C HIS A 104 -3.39 -2.78 -13.69
N VAL A 105 -2.28 -2.89 -14.40
CA VAL A 105 -1.03 -2.22 -14.03
C VAL A 105 -1.04 -0.79 -14.57
N THR A 106 -0.91 0.20 -13.69
CA THR A 106 -0.81 1.62 -14.07
C THR A 106 0.63 1.99 -14.45
N SER A 107 1.62 1.46 -13.72
CA SER A 107 3.05 1.58 -14.05
C SER A 107 3.84 0.43 -13.42
N SER A 108 4.95 0.03 -14.02
CA SER A 108 5.82 -1.03 -13.50
C SER A 108 7.28 -0.75 -13.81
N ASP A 109 8.13 -0.85 -12.78
CA ASP A 109 9.60 -0.81 -12.90
C ASP A 109 10.20 -2.23 -12.99
N VAL A 110 9.36 -3.26 -12.85
CA VAL A 110 9.78 -4.67 -12.79
C VAL A 110 9.92 -5.29 -14.19
N HIS A 111 9.11 -4.82 -15.15
CA HIS A 111 9.08 -5.25 -16.55
C HIS A 111 9.00 -6.78 -16.75
N ALA A 112 8.26 -7.46 -15.88
CA ALA A 112 8.06 -8.92 -15.93
C ALA A 112 6.58 -9.22 -16.20
N GLU A 113 6.21 -9.38 -17.47
CA GLU A 113 4.81 -9.53 -17.90
C GLU A 113 4.07 -10.66 -17.16
N GLY A 114 4.74 -11.79 -16.90
CA GLY A 114 4.15 -12.91 -16.15
C GLY A 114 3.81 -12.56 -14.71
N LEU A 115 4.68 -11.78 -14.04
CA LEU A 115 4.41 -11.29 -12.69
C LEU A 115 3.26 -10.28 -12.69
N GLU A 116 3.29 -9.33 -13.62
CA GLU A 116 2.27 -8.29 -13.77
C GLU A 116 0.87 -8.90 -14.01
N ALA A 117 0.76 -9.86 -14.93
CA ALA A 117 -0.48 -10.55 -15.20
C ALA A 117 -0.98 -11.36 -13.99
N CYS A 118 -0.07 -12.04 -13.26
CA CYS A 118 -0.42 -12.79 -12.06
C CYS A 118 -0.93 -11.86 -10.94
N VAL A 119 -0.27 -10.72 -10.71
CA VAL A 119 -0.68 -9.71 -9.72
C VAL A 119 -2.05 -9.12 -10.07
N VAL A 120 -2.28 -8.76 -11.34
CA VAL A 120 -3.59 -8.26 -11.80
C VAL A 120 -4.69 -9.29 -11.56
N LYS A 121 -4.43 -10.57 -11.85
CA LYS A 121 -5.38 -11.64 -11.58
C LYS A 121 -5.67 -11.76 -10.08
N ALA A 122 -4.64 -11.80 -9.23
CA ALA A 122 -4.80 -11.86 -7.79
C ALA A 122 -5.61 -10.68 -7.24
N ALA A 123 -5.39 -9.48 -7.78
CA ALA A 123 -6.14 -8.28 -7.43
C ALA A 123 -7.61 -8.33 -7.87
N SER A 124 -7.90 -8.90 -9.04
CA SER A 124 -9.28 -9.05 -9.53
C SER A 124 -10.14 -9.97 -8.66
N GLU A 125 -9.50 -10.84 -7.87
CA GLU A 125 -10.16 -11.75 -6.92
C GLU A 125 -10.33 -11.13 -5.52
N MET A 126 -9.89 -9.88 -5.32
CA MET A 126 -10.02 -9.19 -4.04
C MET A 126 -11.46 -8.75 -3.77
N SER A 127 -11.80 -8.73 -2.48
CA SER A 127 -13.06 -8.20 -1.98
C SER A 127 -12.81 -7.28 -0.78
N VAL A 128 -13.46 -6.13 -0.75
CA VAL A 128 -13.42 -5.20 0.38
C VAL A 128 -14.53 -5.51 1.38
N ALA A 129 -14.24 -5.37 2.67
CA ALA A 129 -15.20 -5.69 3.74
C ALA A 129 -16.38 -4.71 3.82
N SER A 130 -16.27 -3.54 3.18
CA SER A 130 -17.32 -2.54 3.16
C SER A 130 -17.41 -1.90 1.80
N ILE A 131 -18.64 -1.57 1.45
CA ILE A 131 -19.02 -0.91 0.22
C ILE A 131 -18.69 0.58 0.37
N PRO A 132 -17.95 1.19 -0.56
CA PRO A 132 -17.73 2.63 -0.54
C PRO A 132 -19.03 3.38 -0.87
N ASP A 133 -19.19 4.58 -0.30
CA ASP A 133 -20.35 5.46 -0.51
C ASP A 133 -20.50 5.93 -1.98
N GLY A 134 -19.47 5.76 -2.80
CA GLY A 134 -19.43 6.15 -4.21
C GLY A 134 -18.41 5.33 -5.02
N PRO A 135 -18.39 5.49 -6.35
CA PRO A 135 -17.37 4.86 -7.17
C PRO A 135 -16.00 5.44 -6.84
N ALA A 136 -14.97 4.61 -6.79
CA ALA A 136 -13.61 5.04 -6.49
C ALA A 136 -12.61 4.30 -7.38
N SER A 137 -11.70 5.04 -8.01
CA SER A 137 -10.53 4.50 -8.69
C SER A 137 -9.34 4.58 -7.76
N ILE A 138 -8.73 3.43 -7.50
CA ILE A 138 -7.68 3.22 -6.51
C ILE A 138 -6.39 2.89 -7.21
N THR A 139 -5.29 3.43 -6.68
CA THR A 139 -3.94 3.12 -7.11
C THR A 139 -3.14 2.65 -5.90
N TYR A 140 -2.50 1.49 -6.01
CA TYR A 140 -1.81 0.84 -4.91
C TYR A 140 -0.40 0.38 -5.31
N PRO A 141 0.67 0.94 -4.71
CA PRO A 141 2.03 0.51 -4.99
C PRO A 141 2.39 -0.78 -4.24
N ILE A 142 2.99 -1.73 -4.96
CA ILE A 142 3.51 -2.99 -4.46
C ILE A 142 5.00 -3.02 -4.78
N GLU A 143 5.83 -3.15 -3.75
CA GLU A 143 7.29 -3.22 -3.87
C GLU A 143 7.76 -4.66 -3.69
N PHE A 144 8.52 -5.15 -4.66
CA PHE A 144 9.12 -6.48 -4.67
C PHE A 144 10.62 -6.34 -4.44
N SER A 145 11.12 -6.98 -3.38
CA SER A 145 12.54 -7.05 -3.05
C SER A 145 12.97 -8.50 -2.78
N ARG A 146 14.26 -8.75 -2.60
CA ARG A 146 14.75 -10.13 -2.34
C ARG A 146 14.29 -10.65 -0.98
N GLU A 147 14.00 -9.75 -0.05
CA GLU A 147 13.56 -10.04 1.31
C GLU A 147 12.05 -10.35 1.37
N GLY A 148 11.28 -10.00 0.32
CA GLY A 148 9.84 -10.28 0.23
C GLY A 148 9.07 -9.23 -0.56
N THR A 149 7.75 -9.17 -0.32
CA THR A 149 6.85 -8.16 -0.90
C THR A 149 6.46 -7.16 0.20
N THR A 150 6.56 -5.87 -0.08
CA THR A 150 6.06 -4.80 0.79
C THR A 150 4.91 -4.09 0.10
N LEU A 151 3.79 -3.97 0.82
CA LEU A 151 2.61 -3.26 0.35
C LEU A 151 2.66 -1.80 0.83
N GLY A 152 2.55 -0.83 -0.08
CA GLY A 152 2.52 0.59 0.28
C GLY A 152 1.17 1.00 0.86
N ALA A 153 1.07 2.16 1.53
CA ALA A 153 -0.23 2.64 2.01
C ALA A 153 -1.11 3.10 0.85
N ALA A 154 -2.42 2.85 0.92
CA ALA A 154 -3.37 3.47 -0.01
C ALA A 154 -3.34 5.02 0.18
N PRO A 155 -3.44 5.80 -0.92
CA PRO A 155 -3.44 7.27 -0.85
C PRO A 155 -4.66 7.88 -0.12
#